data_AF-A0A4Q5QW90-F1
#
_entry.id   AF-A0A4Q5QW90-F1
#
_cell.length_a   1.000
_cell.length_b   1.000
_cell.length_c   1.000
_cell.angle_alpha   90.00
_cell.angle_beta   90.00
_cell.angle_gamma   90.00
#
_symmetry.space_group_name_H-M   'P 1'
#
loop_
_entity.id
_entity.type
_entity.pdbx_description
1 polymer ?
#
loop_
_entity_poly.entity_id
_entity_poly.type
_entity_poly.pdbx_seq_one_letter_code
_entity_poly.pdbx_strand_id
1 'polypeptide(L)'
;MPFSLKLSAVTPLAAVLLAASAAHAQAPAVLTVRIDVARPHQTIANFAASDAWAGQFVGNWPAAKKEAIADLLFSQNKGIGLSMWRFNIGAGSAEQGEASGIKDEWRRAESFLTPAGRYDFKRQAGQLWFLKAAQQRGVKQFLGFLNSPPVSLTATGKAYAKGGETNL
;
A
#
# COMPACT_ATOMS: atom_id res chain seq x y z
N MET A 1 -104.48 25.63 -7.85
CA MET A 1 -103.76 26.42 -8.87
C MET A 1 -102.28 26.06 -8.75
N PRO A 2 -101.67 25.33 -9.69
CA PRO A 2 -100.29 24.89 -9.51
C PRO A 2 -99.29 25.93 -10.03
N PHE A 3 -98.21 26.01 -9.26
CA PHE A 3 -97.04 26.86 -9.37
C PHE A 3 -96.24 26.65 -10.66
N SER A 4 -95.51 27.68 -11.08
CA SER A 4 -94.38 27.57 -12.00
C SER A 4 -93.20 28.35 -11.42
N LEU A 5 -92.10 27.66 -11.11
CA LEU A 5 -90.82 28.28 -10.74
C LEU A 5 -89.76 27.78 -11.72
N LYS A 6 -89.18 28.70 -12.48
CA LYS A 6 -88.18 28.44 -13.51
C LYS A 6 -86.80 28.29 -12.88
N LEU A 7 -86.10 27.19 -13.16
CA LEU A 7 -84.69 27.02 -12.84
C LEU A 7 -83.82 27.47 -14.03
N SER A 8 -82.88 28.36 -13.77
CA SER A 8 -81.88 28.84 -14.73
C SER A 8 -80.67 27.91 -14.76
N ALA A 9 -80.24 27.53 -15.96
CA ALA A 9 -78.91 27.00 -16.27
C ALA A 9 -78.01 28.20 -16.70
N VAL A 10 -76.68 28.26 -16.72
CA VAL A 10 -75.56 27.33 -16.92
C VAL A 10 -74.30 28.10 -16.48
N THR A 11 -73.21 27.45 -16.04
CA THR A 11 -71.84 27.83 -16.47
C THR A 11 -70.89 26.63 -16.31
N PRO A 12 -70.18 26.16 -17.35
CA PRO A 12 -69.26 25.02 -17.23
C PRO A 12 -67.86 25.51 -16.85
N LEU A 13 -67.21 24.78 -15.95
CA LEU A 13 -65.84 25.04 -15.51
C LEU A 13 -64.85 24.47 -16.55
N ALA A 14 -63.91 25.31 -17.00
CA ALA A 14 -62.90 25.00 -18.00
C ALA A 14 -61.94 23.88 -17.57
N ALA A 15 -61.73 22.88 -18.43
CA ALA A 15 -60.72 21.85 -18.25
C ALA A 15 -59.36 22.36 -18.75
N VAL A 16 -58.45 22.67 -17.82
CA VAL A 16 -57.04 22.95 -18.13
C VAL A 16 -56.33 21.61 -18.37
N LEU A 17 -55.99 21.33 -19.63
CA LEU A 17 -55.13 20.19 -19.99
C LEU A 17 -53.68 20.50 -19.58
N LEU A 18 -53.23 19.90 -18.49
CA LEU A 18 -51.80 19.83 -18.14
C LEU A 18 -51.10 18.90 -19.14
N ALA A 19 -50.39 19.46 -20.11
CA ALA A 19 -49.42 18.70 -20.90
C ALA A 19 -48.19 18.43 -20.03
N ALA A 20 -48.18 17.29 -19.32
CA ALA A 20 -46.98 16.80 -18.65
C ALA A 20 -45.97 16.39 -19.73
N SER A 21 -44.92 17.19 -19.94
CA SER A 21 -43.76 16.78 -20.73
C SER A 21 -43.12 15.58 -20.02
N ALA A 22 -43.22 14.39 -20.61
CA ALA A 22 -42.50 13.23 -20.12
C ALA A 22 -41.00 13.54 -20.18
N ALA A 23 -40.39 13.74 -19.01
CA ALA A 23 -38.94 13.83 -18.88
C ALA A 23 -38.36 12.52 -19.45
N HIS A 24 -37.73 12.59 -20.61
CA HIS A 24 -37.01 11.46 -21.18
C HIS A 24 -35.75 11.28 -20.34
N ALA A 25 -35.83 10.39 -19.35
CA ALA A 25 -34.64 9.92 -18.64
C ALA A 25 -33.69 9.32 -19.68
N GLN A 26 -32.49 9.88 -19.79
CA GLN A 26 -31.46 9.37 -20.71
C GLN A 26 -31.14 7.94 -20.29
N ALA A 27 -31.38 6.97 -21.19
CA ALA A 27 -31.10 5.58 -20.90
C ALA A 27 -29.63 5.45 -20.47
N PRO A 28 -29.35 4.75 -19.35
CA PRO A 28 -27.98 4.65 -18.84
C PRO A 28 -27.08 4.07 -19.93
N ALA A 29 -26.00 4.76 -20.25
CA ALA A 29 -25.03 4.28 -21.23
C ALA A 29 -24.43 2.96 -20.74
N VAL A 30 -24.62 1.90 -21.52
CA VAL A 30 -24.11 0.56 -21.18
C VAL A 30 -22.68 0.43 -21.68
N LEU A 31 -21.72 0.29 -20.75
CA LEU A 31 -20.35 -0.10 -21.07
C LEU A 31 -20.25 -1.62 -21.15
N THR A 32 -19.85 -2.15 -22.31
CA THR A 32 -19.59 -3.59 -22.47
C THR A 32 -18.09 -3.86 -22.38
N VAL A 33 -17.68 -4.70 -21.44
CA VAL A 33 -16.29 -5.18 -21.28
C VAL A 33 -16.19 -6.63 -21.78
N ARG A 34 -15.20 -6.93 -22.62
CA ARG A 34 -14.92 -8.29 -23.13
C ARG A 34 -13.52 -8.72 -22.71
N ILE A 35 -13.41 -9.89 -22.08
CA ILE A 35 -12.15 -10.50 -21.65
C ILE A 35 -11.84 -11.66 -22.59
N ASP A 36 -10.67 -11.62 -23.24
CA ASP A 36 -10.19 -12.69 -24.12
C ASP A 36 -9.03 -13.44 -23.46
N VAL A 37 -9.32 -14.64 -22.96
CA VAL A 37 -8.34 -15.49 -22.27
C VAL A 37 -7.44 -16.29 -23.23
N ALA A 38 -7.71 -16.29 -24.54
CA ALA A 38 -6.91 -16.98 -25.55
C ALA A 38 -5.66 -16.18 -25.99
N ARG A 39 -5.55 -14.92 -25.56
CA ARG A 39 -4.42 -14.02 -25.85
C ARG A 39 -3.68 -13.63 -24.57
N PRO A 40 -2.82 -14.50 -24.02
CA PRO A 40 -2.04 -14.14 -22.84
C PRO A 40 -1.01 -13.04 -23.15
N HIS A 41 -0.72 -12.21 -22.15
CA HIS A 41 0.32 -11.18 -22.20
C HIS A 41 1.48 -11.54 -21.26
N GLN A 42 1.84 -10.67 -20.31
CA GLN A 42 2.92 -10.90 -19.37
C GLN A 42 2.56 -11.90 -18.28
N THR A 43 3.55 -12.65 -17.81
CA THR A 43 3.45 -13.36 -16.52
C THR A 43 3.65 -12.36 -15.38
N ILE A 44 2.68 -12.28 -14.47
CA ILE A 44 2.82 -11.48 -13.26
C ILE A 44 3.70 -12.22 -12.27
N ALA A 45 4.89 -11.69 -11.99
CA ALA A 45 5.85 -12.34 -11.10
C ALA A 45 5.43 -12.25 -9.63
N ASN A 46 5.09 -11.05 -9.16
CA ASN A 46 4.66 -10.80 -7.78
C ASN A 46 4.01 -9.41 -7.62
N PHE A 47 3.43 -9.22 -6.43
CA PHE A 47 3.19 -7.93 -5.82
C PHE A 47 3.99 -7.87 -4.51
N ALA A 48 4.66 -6.75 -4.26
CA ALA A 48 5.63 -6.61 -3.17
C ALA A 48 5.50 -5.29 -2.42
N ALA A 49 6.02 -5.28 -1.19
CA ALA A 49 6.30 -4.08 -0.41
C ALA A 49 7.68 -4.22 0.27
N SER A 50 8.11 -3.18 0.99
CA SER A 50 9.43 -3.13 1.62
C SER A 50 9.35 -2.88 3.12
N ASP A 51 10.30 -3.45 3.85
CA ASP A 51 10.46 -3.25 5.29
C ASP A 51 11.36 -2.07 5.68
N ALA A 52 11.83 -1.29 4.71
CA ALA A 52 12.74 -0.17 4.94
C ALA A 52 12.23 0.74 6.06
N TRP A 53 13.13 1.07 6.98
CA TRP A 53 12.93 1.99 8.09
C TRP A 53 11.96 1.49 9.15
N ALA A 54 10.67 1.33 8.86
CA ALA A 54 9.68 0.98 9.87
C ALA A 54 9.77 -0.50 10.33
N GLY A 55 10.14 -1.42 9.42
CA GLY A 55 10.14 -2.86 9.70
C GLY A 55 11.10 -3.26 10.84
N GLN A 56 12.22 -2.55 10.99
CA GLN A 56 13.18 -2.81 12.05
C GLN A 56 12.62 -2.53 13.46
N PHE A 57 11.68 -1.60 13.59
CA PHE A 57 11.03 -1.28 14.86
C PHE A 57 9.77 -2.13 15.05
N VAL A 58 8.92 -2.23 14.03
CA VAL A 58 7.65 -2.97 14.11
C VAL A 58 7.89 -4.46 14.39
N GLY A 59 8.97 -5.05 13.88
CA GLY A 59 9.31 -6.44 14.18
C GLY A 59 9.62 -6.70 15.67
N ASN A 60 9.88 -5.65 16.45
CA ASN A 60 10.13 -5.70 17.89
C ASN A 60 8.89 -5.33 18.72
N TRP A 61 7.75 -4.99 18.10
CA TRP A 61 6.52 -4.67 18.81
C TRP A 61 5.89 -5.90 19.49
N PRO A 62 4.94 -5.69 20.44
CA PRO A 62 4.20 -6.79 21.06
C PRO A 62 3.62 -7.76 20.02
N ALA A 63 3.72 -9.06 20.30
CA ALA A 63 3.39 -10.12 19.34
C ALA A 63 2.03 -9.92 18.66
N ALA A 64 0.98 -9.63 19.42
CA ALA A 64 -0.36 -9.40 18.88
C ALA A 64 -0.40 -8.32 17.77
N LYS A 65 0.36 -7.24 17.92
CA LYS A 65 0.39 -6.14 16.93
C LYS A 65 1.16 -6.53 15.68
N LYS A 66 2.37 -7.07 15.84
CA LYS A 66 3.21 -7.41 14.67
C LYS A 66 2.67 -8.62 13.89
N GLU A 67 2.06 -9.59 14.56
CA GLU A 67 1.38 -10.72 13.91
C GLU A 67 0.14 -10.27 13.12
N ALA A 68 -0.65 -9.32 13.65
CA ALA A 68 -1.78 -8.76 12.91
C ALA A 68 -1.32 -8.00 11.66
N ILE A 69 -0.21 -7.25 11.74
CA ILE A 69 0.40 -6.59 10.58
C ILE A 69 0.90 -7.64 9.57
N ALA A 70 1.55 -8.70 10.02
CA ALA A 70 2.01 -9.78 9.15
C ALA A 70 0.84 -10.52 8.46
N ASP A 71 -0.28 -10.72 9.16
CA ASP A 71 -1.51 -11.26 8.57
C ASP A 71 -2.03 -10.36 7.45
N LEU A 72 -2.13 -9.04 7.70
CA LEU A 72 -2.60 -8.09 6.69
C LEU A 72 -1.68 -8.01 5.46
N LEU A 73 -0.36 -8.13 5.64
CA LEU A 73 0.60 -8.07 4.55
C LEU A 73 0.68 -9.36 3.74
N PHE A 74 0.71 -10.52 4.40
CA PHE A 74 1.14 -11.77 3.74
C PHE A 74 0.04 -12.82 3.62
N SER A 75 -1.02 -12.77 4.42
CA SER A 75 -2.10 -13.74 4.30
C SER A 75 -2.95 -13.43 3.08
N GLN A 76 -3.23 -14.46 2.26
CA GLN A 76 -4.21 -14.36 1.17
C GLN A 76 -5.66 -14.26 1.68
N ASN A 77 -5.94 -14.74 2.90
CA ASN A 77 -7.31 -14.78 3.44
C ASN A 77 -7.62 -13.61 4.39
N LYS A 78 -6.60 -13.00 4.99
CA LYS A 78 -6.76 -11.92 5.98
C LYS A 78 -6.28 -10.56 5.48
N GLY A 79 -5.68 -10.49 4.30
CA GLY A 79 -4.96 -9.31 3.85
C GLY A 79 -4.70 -9.27 2.36
N ILE A 80 -3.71 -8.47 1.97
CA ILE A 80 -3.36 -8.22 0.57
C ILE A 80 -2.54 -9.34 -0.08
N GLY A 81 -2.12 -10.35 0.69
CA GLY A 81 -1.45 -11.55 0.17
C GLY A 81 -0.21 -11.28 -0.68
N LEU A 82 0.70 -10.41 -0.22
CA LEU A 82 1.93 -10.12 -0.95
C LEU A 82 2.68 -11.42 -1.29
N SER A 83 3.21 -11.49 -2.51
CA SER A 83 3.93 -12.68 -3.02
C SER A 83 5.45 -12.53 -2.99
N MET A 84 5.95 -11.31 -2.72
CA MET A 84 7.35 -11.01 -2.45
C MET A 84 7.50 -10.02 -1.27
N TRP A 85 8.57 -10.18 -0.49
CA TRP A 85 8.98 -9.20 0.53
C TRP A 85 10.38 -8.63 0.25
N ARG A 86 10.50 -7.30 0.28
CA ARG A 86 11.78 -6.59 0.03
C ARG A 86 12.45 -6.19 1.35
N PHE A 87 13.57 -6.83 1.64
CA PHE A 87 14.38 -6.63 2.83
C PHE A 87 15.48 -5.59 2.59
N ASN A 88 15.45 -4.50 3.36
CA ASN A 88 16.49 -3.47 3.34
C ASN A 88 17.70 -3.93 4.16
N ILE A 89 18.77 -4.33 3.47
CA ILE A 89 20.08 -4.67 4.05
C ILE A 89 20.77 -3.36 4.43
N GLY A 90 20.95 -3.12 5.73
CA GLY A 90 21.40 -1.83 6.20
C GLY A 90 22.92 -1.61 6.11
N ALA A 91 23.28 -0.33 6.00
CA ALA A 91 24.64 0.13 5.75
C ALA A 91 25.42 0.47 7.03
N GLY A 92 24.79 0.45 8.21
CA GLY A 92 25.50 0.71 9.45
C GLY A 92 25.36 2.15 9.98
N SER A 93 24.34 2.88 9.53
CA SER A 93 24.07 4.25 9.99
C SER A 93 23.47 4.30 11.39
N ALA A 94 22.86 3.20 11.87
CA ALA A 94 22.36 3.13 13.25
C ALA A 94 23.51 3.15 14.27
N GLU A 95 24.58 2.44 13.97
CA GLU A 95 25.79 2.33 14.78
C GLU A 95 26.57 3.65 14.83
N GLN A 96 26.43 4.49 13.81
CA GLN A 96 26.96 5.85 13.82
C GLN A 96 26.11 6.83 14.66
N GLY A 97 24.86 6.48 14.98
CA GLY A 97 23.95 7.34 15.75
C GLY A 97 23.83 8.75 15.14
N GLU A 98 23.95 9.78 15.97
CA GLU A 98 23.96 11.18 15.53
C GLU A 98 25.09 11.49 14.54
N ALA A 99 26.24 10.83 14.69
CA ALA A 99 27.36 11.00 13.77
C ALA A 99 27.05 10.49 12.35
N SER A 100 25.96 9.73 12.15
CA SER A 100 25.50 9.37 10.79
C SER A 100 25.13 10.61 9.98
N GLY A 101 24.68 11.70 10.61
CA GLY A 101 24.07 12.85 9.91
C GLY A 101 22.64 12.61 9.41
N ILE A 102 22.08 11.42 9.65
CA ILE A 102 20.66 11.12 9.40
C ILE A 102 19.88 11.53 10.65
N LYS A 103 19.11 12.62 10.55
CA LYS A 103 18.40 13.23 11.69
C LYS A 103 17.33 12.34 12.31
N ASP A 104 16.59 11.63 11.46
CA ASP A 104 15.51 10.75 11.91
C ASP A 104 16.08 9.36 12.22
N GLU A 105 16.05 8.97 13.50
CA GLU A 105 16.52 7.66 13.95
C GLU A 105 15.78 6.51 13.26
N TRP A 106 14.53 6.71 12.85
CA TRP A 106 13.75 5.70 12.15
C TRP A 106 14.33 5.36 10.78
N ARG A 107 15.13 6.26 10.21
CA ARG A 107 15.77 6.10 8.89
C ARG A 107 17.21 5.61 8.97
N ARG A 108 17.74 5.41 10.18
CA ARG A 108 19.03 4.75 10.39
C ARG A 108 18.82 3.23 10.26
N ALA A 109 19.85 2.50 9.85
CA ALA A 109 19.78 1.05 9.67
C ALA A 109 21.08 0.39 10.12
N GLU A 110 20.96 -0.70 10.89
CA GLU A 110 22.10 -1.53 11.29
C GLU A 110 22.79 -2.17 10.09
N SER A 111 24.05 -2.56 10.21
CA SER A 111 24.71 -3.44 9.23
C SER A 111 25.05 -4.79 9.84
N PHE A 112 24.92 -5.85 9.04
CA PHE A 112 25.50 -7.15 9.40
C PHE A 112 27.03 -7.10 9.49
N LEU A 113 27.68 -6.24 8.70
CA LEU A 113 29.14 -6.04 8.79
C LEU A 113 29.44 -5.09 9.97
N THR A 114 30.07 -5.64 11.01
CA THR A 114 30.45 -4.87 12.21
C THR A 114 31.70 -4.02 11.95
N PRO A 115 31.94 -2.96 12.75
CA PRO A 115 33.18 -2.16 12.66
C PRO A 115 34.48 -2.97 12.82
N ALA A 116 34.42 -4.15 13.47
CA ALA A 116 35.54 -5.07 13.61
C ALA A 116 35.78 -5.95 12.35
N GLY A 117 35.07 -5.71 11.25
CA GLY A 117 35.18 -6.48 10.01
C GLY A 117 34.57 -7.88 10.07
N ARG A 118 33.75 -8.17 11.10
CA ARG A 118 33.07 -9.46 11.29
C ARG A 118 31.59 -9.35 10.97
N TYR A 119 30.97 -10.44 10.53
CA TYR A 119 29.52 -10.49 10.33
C TYR A 119 28.79 -10.90 11.61
N ASP A 120 27.75 -10.15 11.97
CA ASP A 120 26.78 -10.50 13.02
C ASP A 120 25.37 -10.60 12.43
N PHE A 121 24.98 -11.82 12.06
CA PHE A 121 23.66 -12.13 11.48
C PHE A 121 22.49 -12.09 12.49
N LYS A 122 22.74 -11.71 13.74
CA LYS A 122 21.66 -11.46 14.72
C LYS A 122 21.12 -10.03 14.64
N ARG A 123 21.84 -9.13 13.95
CA ARG A 123 21.40 -7.75 13.69
C ARG A 123 20.19 -7.70 12.76
N GLN A 124 19.53 -6.54 12.69
CA GLN A 124 18.28 -6.33 11.95
C GLN A 124 17.17 -7.29 12.40
N ALA A 125 17.14 -7.64 13.69
CA ALA A 125 16.28 -8.69 14.25
C ALA A 125 14.78 -8.49 13.92
N GLY A 126 14.29 -7.25 13.94
CA GLY A 126 12.91 -6.94 13.59
C GLY A 126 12.56 -7.25 12.13
N GLN A 127 13.47 -6.96 11.20
CA GLN A 127 13.31 -7.27 9.78
C GLN A 127 13.48 -8.78 9.52
N LEU A 128 14.43 -9.43 10.20
CA LEU A 128 14.57 -10.89 10.17
C LEU A 128 13.30 -11.59 10.68
N TRP A 129 12.61 -11.00 11.65
CA TRP A 129 11.30 -11.50 12.10
C TRP A 129 10.25 -11.40 10.97
N PHE A 130 10.18 -10.28 10.24
CA PHE A 130 9.27 -10.13 9.10
C PHE A 130 9.55 -11.13 7.98
N LEU A 131 10.81 -11.41 7.67
CA LEU A 131 11.18 -12.45 6.69
C LEU A 131 10.60 -13.82 7.08
N LYS A 132 10.75 -14.21 8.36
CA LYS A 132 10.19 -15.46 8.88
C LYS A 132 8.65 -15.44 8.88
N ALA A 133 8.05 -14.34 9.32
CA ALA A 133 6.59 -14.19 9.38
C ALA A 133 5.94 -14.25 7.98
N ALA A 134 6.60 -13.66 6.97
CA ALA A 134 6.21 -13.75 5.57
C ALA A 134 6.32 -15.18 5.04
N GLN A 135 7.45 -15.86 5.28
CA GLN A 135 7.64 -17.25 4.86
C GLN A 135 6.58 -18.18 5.47
N GLN A 136 6.29 -18.04 6.76
CA GLN A 136 5.25 -18.82 7.45
C GLN A 136 3.85 -18.62 6.87
N ARG A 137 3.60 -17.48 6.22
CA ARG A 137 2.32 -17.14 5.56
C ARG A 137 2.32 -17.44 4.07
N GLY A 138 3.34 -18.12 3.56
CA GLY A 138 3.37 -18.64 2.19
C GLY A 138 4.03 -17.70 1.17
N VAL A 139 4.68 -16.62 1.59
CA VAL A 139 5.51 -15.80 0.69
C VAL A 139 6.70 -16.62 0.19
N LYS A 140 6.87 -16.70 -1.13
CA LYS A 140 7.89 -17.55 -1.78
C LYS A 140 9.10 -16.79 -2.30
N GLN A 141 9.02 -15.46 -2.40
CA GLN A 141 10.07 -14.63 -2.97
C GLN A 141 10.54 -13.58 -1.97
N PHE A 142 11.85 -13.41 -1.89
CA PHE A 142 12.51 -12.43 -1.02
C PHE A 142 13.58 -11.70 -1.82
N LEU A 143 13.61 -10.37 -1.69
CA LEU A 143 14.57 -9.54 -2.38
C LEU A 143 15.33 -8.71 -1.35
N GLY A 144 16.63 -8.95 -1.23
CA GLY A 144 17.54 -8.07 -0.48
C GLY A 144 17.92 -6.87 -1.34
N PHE A 145 17.85 -5.66 -0.79
CA PHE A 145 18.35 -4.45 -1.43
C PHE A 145 19.10 -3.58 -0.44
N LEU A 146 19.97 -2.71 -0.94
CA LEU A 146 20.79 -1.80 -0.15
C LEU A 146 20.66 -0.39 -0.71
N ASN A 147 20.54 0.60 0.17
CA ASN A 147 20.59 2.02 -0.21
C ASN A 147 22.02 2.57 -0.23
N SER A 148 22.96 1.86 0.38
CA SER A 148 24.38 2.19 0.46
C SER A 148 25.17 0.92 0.77
N PRO A 149 26.45 0.81 0.35
CA PRO A 149 27.40 -0.12 0.96
C PRO A 149 27.52 0.13 2.47
N PRO A 150 28.04 -0.85 3.25
CA PRO A 150 28.46 -0.61 4.62
C PRO A 150 29.31 0.65 4.74
N VAL A 151 29.07 1.48 5.77
CA VAL A 151 29.75 2.77 5.98
C VAL A 151 31.28 2.66 6.01
N SER A 152 31.82 1.50 6.37
CA SER A 152 33.27 1.23 6.34
C SER A 152 33.85 1.07 4.94
N LEU A 153 33.01 0.90 3.92
CA LEU A 153 33.37 0.72 2.52
C LEU A 153 33.01 1.93 1.66
N THR A 154 32.46 3.00 2.24
CA THR A 154 32.06 4.20 1.49
C THR A 154 33.11 5.29 1.56
N ALA A 155 33.27 6.05 0.46
CA ALA A 155 34.23 7.15 0.39
C ALA A 155 33.97 8.24 1.43
N THR A 156 32.71 8.50 1.76
CA THR A 156 32.32 9.51 2.76
C THR A 156 32.36 9.00 4.19
N GLY A 157 32.49 7.68 4.39
CA GLY A 157 32.23 7.04 5.67
C GLY A 157 30.78 7.18 6.14
N LYS A 158 29.83 7.54 5.27
CA LYS A 158 28.39 7.69 5.55
C LYS A 158 27.55 6.75 4.70
N ALA A 159 26.31 6.54 5.12
CA ALA A 159 25.32 5.72 4.41
C ALA A 159 24.57 6.49 3.29
N TYR A 160 25.14 7.60 2.82
CA TYR A 160 24.59 8.43 1.74
C TYR A 160 25.72 9.12 0.96
N ALA A 161 25.47 9.39 -0.31
CA ALA A 161 26.31 10.19 -1.17
C ALA A 161 26.23 11.68 -0.84
N LYS A 162 27.29 12.44 -1.10
CA LYS A 162 27.31 13.90 -0.99
C LYS A 162 27.43 14.52 -2.38
N GLY A 163 26.68 15.58 -2.65
CA GLY A 163 26.86 16.38 -3.87
C GLY A 163 26.53 15.67 -5.19
N GLY A 164 25.80 14.56 -5.17
CA GLY A 164 25.49 13.76 -6.37
C GLY A 164 26.64 12.86 -6.85
N GLU A 165 27.75 12.81 -6.11
CA GLU A 165 28.86 11.91 -6.40
C GLU A 165 28.56 10.47 -5.98
N THR A 166 29.26 9.51 -6.59
CA THR A 166 29.23 8.12 -6.12
C THR A 166 29.74 8.04 -4.68
N ASN A 167 29.12 7.20 -3.85
CA ASN A 167 29.59 6.89 -2.50
C ASN A 167 30.43 5.60 -2.45
N LEU A 168 30.87 5.15 -3.63
CA LEU A 168 31.78 4.04 -3.93
C LEU A 168 33.02 4.58 -4.63
#